data_AF-A0A7W3QQC9-F1
#
_entry.id   AF-A0A7W3QQC9-F1
#
_cell.length_a   1.000
_cell.length_b   1.000
_cell.length_c   1.000
_cell.angle_alpha   90.00
_cell.angle_beta   90.00
_cell.angle_gamma   90.00
#
_symmetry.space_group_name_H-M   'P 1'
#
loop_
_entity.id
_entity.type
_entity.pdbx_description
1 polymer ?
#
loop_
_entity_poly.entity_id
_entity_poly.type
_entity_poly.pdbx_seq_one_letter_code
_entity_poly.pdbx_strand_id
1 'polypeptide(L)'
;MGLFRPIANWLKKMPADRHPVRRVPQGFTDREFRKFARNIRQLQRQAGLPKGDLILHGSRIKGTARTNSDIDIALRVDRRDFFNLAERALARAPLGTRLRKSMLRRFNENGQIASFDLGSDFQKLRRELLDSNSPVKVQFSVLLKGGKLDNGPSLPIQ
;
A
#
# COMPACT_ATOMS: atom_id res chain seq x y z
N MET A 1 -6.73 -2.09 61.88
CA MET A 1 -7.75 -2.01 60.81
C MET A 1 -7.06 -1.96 59.47
N GLY A 2 -6.90 -3.12 58.81
CA GLY A 2 -6.33 -3.21 57.47
C GLY A 2 -7.44 -3.11 56.44
N LEU A 3 -7.48 -2.01 55.68
CA LEU A 3 -8.39 -1.90 54.53
C LEU A 3 -7.68 -2.38 53.27
N PHE A 4 -8.12 -3.56 52.82
CA PHE A 4 -8.05 -4.02 51.44
C PHE A 4 -8.43 -2.88 50.47
N ARG A 5 -7.59 -2.62 49.47
CA ARG A 5 -7.99 -1.89 48.25
C ARG A 5 -7.75 -2.81 47.04
N PRO A 6 -8.75 -2.95 46.14
CA PRO A 6 -8.79 -4.03 45.16
C PRO A 6 -7.78 -3.87 44.00
N ILE A 7 -7.38 -5.01 43.45
CA ILE A 7 -6.39 -5.23 42.38
C ILE A 7 -6.95 -4.79 41.00
N ALA A 8 -7.33 -3.52 40.84
CA ALA A 8 -8.07 -3.07 39.66
C ALA A 8 -7.44 -1.92 38.87
N ASN A 9 -6.13 -1.66 39.01
CA ASN A 9 -5.51 -0.56 38.25
C ASN A 9 -4.06 -0.78 37.83
N TRP A 10 -3.73 -2.00 37.40
CA TRP A 10 -2.39 -2.33 36.88
C TRP A 10 -2.44 -3.24 35.64
N LEU A 11 -3.44 -3.06 34.79
CA LEU A 11 -3.29 -3.41 33.38
C LEU A 11 -2.35 -2.37 32.77
N LYS A 12 -1.05 -2.70 32.88
CA LYS A 12 0.07 -2.16 32.12
C LYS A 12 -0.41 -1.61 30.79
N LYS A 13 -0.01 -0.36 30.51
CA LYS A 13 0.21 0.14 29.14
C LYS A 13 0.95 -0.93 28.36
N MET A 14 0.22 -1.80 27.68
CA MET A 14 0.79 -2.70 26.69
C MET A 14 1.17 -1.83 25.50
N PRO A 15 2.37 -2.02 24.90
CA PRO A 15 2.66 -1.41 23.62
C PRO A 15 1.58 -1.81 22.63
N ALA A 16 1.07 -0.83 21.88
CA ALA A 16 0.02 -0.98 20.88
C ALA A 16 0.23 -2.27 20.05
N ASP A 17 -0.75 -3.17 20.16
CA ASP A 17 -1.17 -4.14 19.15
C ASP A 17 -0.15 -4.49 18.04
N ARG A 18 0.93 -5.18 18.39
CA ARG A 18 1.74 -5.89 17.38
C ARG A 18 0.98 -7.13 16.92
N HIS A 19 -0.11 -6.95 16.17
CA HIS A 19 -0.72 -8.03 15.44
C HIS A 19 0.33 -8.61 14.48
N PRO A 20 0.64 -9.91 14.56
CA PRO A 20 1.63 -10.52 13.68
C PRO A 20 1.17 -10.37 12.23
N VAL A 21 2.10 -9.96 11.36
CA VAL A 21 1.84 -9.84 9.92
C VAL A 21 1.42 -11.21 9.40
N ARG A 22 0.24 -11.28 8.78
CA ARG A 22 -0.26 -12.52 8.19
C ARG A 22 0.57 -12.88 6.96
N ARG A 23 0.83 -14.18 6.78
CA ARG A 23 1.43 -14.70 5.53
C ARG A 23 0.46 -14.62 4.34
N VAL A 24 -0.84 -14.74 4.61
CA VAL A 24 -1.92 -14.59 3.62
C VAL A 24 -2.84 -13.45 4.09
N PRO A 25 -3.05 -12.42 3.25
CA PRO A 25 -3.96 -11.33 3.59
C PRO A 25 -5.37 -11.82 3.90
N GLN A 26 -6.01 -11.22 4.90
CA GLN A 26 -7.40 -11.52 5.24
C GLN A 26 -8.30 -11.38 4.00
N GLY A 27 -9.16 -12.39 3.76
CA GLY A 27 -10.05 -12.46 2.61
C GLY A 27 -9.48 -13.20 1.38
N PHE A 28 -8.24 -13.70 1.46
CA PHE A 28 -7.66 -14.55 0.43
C PHE A 28 -7.46 -15.98 0.96
N THR A 29 -7.63 -16.95 0.08
CA THR A 29 -7.05 -18.29 0.21
C THR A 29 -5.58 -18.30 -0.22
N ASP A 30 -4.81 -19.31 0.17
CA ASP A 30 -3.42 -19.48 -0.28
C ASP A 30 -3.28 -19.54 -1.81
N ARG A 31 -4.26 -20.14 -2.49
CA ARG A 31 -4.25 -20.26 -3.96
C ARG A 31 -4.48 -18.89 -4.61
N GLU A 32 -5.47 -18.14 -4.14
CA GLU A 32 -5.75 -16.79 -4.63
C GLU A 32 -4.57 -15.87 -4.37
N PHE A 33 -4.00 -15.90 -3.16
CA PHE A 33 -2.86 -15.05 -2.83
C PHE A 33 -1.62 -15.36 -3.66
N ARG A 34 -1.30 -16.65 -3.88
CA ARG A 34 -0.18 -17.02 -4.77
C ARG A 34 -0.38 -16.52 -6.20
N LYS A 35 -1.61 -16.58 -6.73
CA LYS A 35 -1.92 -16.03 -8.06
C LYS A 35 -1.80 -14.51 -8.05
N PHE A 36 -2.38 -13.85 -7.05
CA PHE A 36 -2.35 -12.41 -6.87
C PHE A 36 -0.92 -11.87 -6.80
N ALA A 37 -0.06 -12.48 -5.97
CA ALA A 37 1.35 -12.11 -5.84
C ALA A 37 2.12 -12.17 -7.18
N ARG A 38 1.90 -13.23 -7.98
CA ARG A 38 2.47 -13.34 -9.33
C ARG A 38 1.97 -12.22 -10.25
N ASN A 39 0.68 -11.90 -10.20
CA ASN A 39 0.09 -10.86 -11.01
C ASN A 39 0.59 -9.46 -10.63
N ILE A 40 0.89 -9.19 -9.35
CA ILE A 40 1.52 -7.92 -8.92
C ILE A 40 2.90 -7.76 -9.58
N ARG A 41 3.72 -8.82 -9.55
CA ARG A 41 5.04 -8.79 -10.21
C ARG A 41 4.90 -8.63 -11.73
N GLN A 42 3.91 -9.29 -12.32
CA GLN A 42 3.63 -9.14 -13.75
C GLN A 42 3.20 -7.71 -14.09
N LEU A 43 2.34 -7.09 -13.29
CA LEU A 43 1.90 -5.70 -13.46
C LEU A 43 3.10 -4.75 -13.42
N GLN A 44 3.99 -4.87 -12.43
CA GLN A 44 5.21 -4.05 -12.35
C GLN A 44 6.02 -4.10 -13.66
N ARG A 45 6.26 -5.32 -14.17
CA ARG A 45 7.03 -5.53 -15.41
C ARG A 45 6.31 -4.96 -16.63
N GLN A 46 5.03 -5.31 -16.83
CA GLN A 46 4.28 -4.90 -18.03
C GLN A 46 4.00 -3.40 -18.07
N ALA A 47 3.84 -2.76 -16.90
CA ALA A 47 3.68 -1.32 -16.81
C ALA A 47 5.01 -0.54 -16.95
N GLY A 48 6.15 -1.22 -17.09
CA GLY A 48 7.46 -0.56 -17.14
C GLY A 48 7.80 0.22 -15.87
N LEU A 49 7.29 -0.22 -14.71
CA LEU A 49 7.64 0.38 -13.43
C LEU A 49 9.09 0.00 -13.05
N PRO A 50 9.81 0.89 -12.36
CA PRO A 50 11.19 0.63 -11.94
C PRO A 50 11.27 -0.58 -11.01
N LYS A 51 12.49 -1.13 -10.88
CA LYS A 51 12.77 -2.13 -9.84
C LYS A 51 12.58 -1.49 -8.47
N GLY A 52 12.06 -2.27 -7.53
CA GLY A 52 11.75 -1.79 -6.19
C GLY A 52 11.12 -2.91 -5.37
N ASP A 53 10.84 -2.61 -4.11
CA ASP A 53 10.29 -3.60 -3.19
C ASP A 53 8.78 -3.57 -3.28
N LEU A 54 8.19 -4.62 -3.87
CA LEU A 54 6.75 -4.83 -3.84
C LEU A 54 6.35 -5.36 -2.47
N ILE A 55 5.44 -4.65 -1.81
CA ILE A 55 4.90 -5.01 -0.51
C ILE A 55 3.38 -4.90 -0.50
N LEU A 56 2.77 -5.65 0.41
CA LEU A 56 1.42 -5.39 0.90
C LEU A 56 1.49 -4.71 2.25
N HIS A 57 0.52 -3.84 2.50
CA HIS A 57 0.36 -3.18 3.80
C HIS A 57 -1.13 -3.03 4.15
N GLY A 58 -1.44 -2.28 5.20
CA GLY A 58 -2.81 -2.00 5.60
C GLY A 58 -3.47 -3.08 6.46
N SER A 59 -4.79 -2.99 6.60
CA SER A 59 -5.57 -3.76 7.59
C SER A 59 -5.63 -5.26 7.26
N ARG A 60 -5.62 -5.64 5.98
CA ARG A 60 -5.74 -7.06 5.57
C ARG A 60 -4.52 -7.90 5.94
N ILE A 61 -3.32 -7.34 5.93
CA ILE A 61 -2.12 -8.04 6.43
C ILE A 61 -2.03 -8.02 7.96
N LYS A 62 -2.63 -7.02 8.62
CA LYS A 62 -2.74 -6.94 10.09
C LYS A 62 -3.84 -7.87 10.64
N GLY A 63 -4.78 -8.31 9.79
CA GLY A 63 -5.94 -9.11 10.20
C GLY A 63 -7.05 -8.30 10.88
N THR A 64 -7.04 -6.98 10.70
CA THR A 64 -8.03 -6.04 11.27
C THR A 64 -8.96 -5.47 10.20
N ALA A 65 -8.99 -6.07 9.01
CA ALA A 65 -9.78 -5.58 7.90
C ALA A 65 -11.27 -5.84 8.15
N ARG A 66 -12.09 -4.83 7.83
CA ARG A 66 -13.54 -4.96 7.74
C ARG A 66 -13.91 -5.60 6.40
N THR A 67 -15.16 -6.04 6.27
CA THR A 67 -15.67 -6.71 5.05
C THR A 67 -15.34 -5.92 3.77
N ASN A 68 -15.53 -4.60 3.80
CA ASN A 68 -15.33 -3.71 2.65
C ASN A 68 -13.94 -3.06 2.57
N SER A 69 -12.97 -3.50 3.40
CA SER A 69 -11.61 -2.95 3.34
C SER A 69 -10.90 -3.34 2.04
N ASP A 70 -10.00 -2.49 1.58
CA ASP A 70 -9.22 -2.78 0.37
C ASP A 70 -7.98 -3.63 0.72
N ILE A 71 -7.29 -4.15 -0.30
CA ILE A 71 -5.91 -4.64 -0.19
C ILE A 71 -4.96 -3.57 -0.74
N ASP A 72 -4.05 -3.12 0.11
CA ASP A 72 -3.11 -2.05 -0.23
C ASP A 72 -1.78 -2.65 -0.72
N ILE A 73 -1.38 -2.27 -1.92
CA ILE A 73 -0.10 -2.63 -2.54
C ILE A 73 0.76 -1.37 -2.65
N ALA A 74 2.02 -1.49 -2.25
CA ALA A 74 3.02 -0.46 -2.48
C ALA A 74 4.24 -1.01 -3.23
N LEU A 75 4.69 -0.28 -4.25
CA LEU A 75 6.02 -0.43 -4.83
C LEU A 75 6.94 0.62 -4.22
N ARG A 76 7.92 0.20 -3.41
CA ARG A 76 8.88 1.11 -2.77
C ARG A 76 10.10 1.30 -3.64
N VAL A 77 10.40 2.54 -3.99
CA VAL A 77 11.49 2.90 -4.92
C VAL A 77 12.40 3.95 -4.30
N ASP A 78 13.61 4.05 -4.84
CA ASP A 78 14.53 5.11 -4.42
C ASP A 78 14.04 6.50 -4.85
N ARG A 79 14.73 7.53 -4.36
CA ARG A 79 14.43 8.93 -4.66
C ARG A 79 14.45 9.23 -6.16
N ARG A 80 15.44 8.72 -6.89
CA ARG A 80 15.62 9.02 -8.31
C ARG A 80 14.45 8.46 -9.11
N ASP A 81 14.15 7.18 -8.92
CA ASP A 81 13.11 6.49 -9.65
C ASP A 81 11.71 7.02 -9.28
N PHE A 82 11.51 7.43 -8.02
CA PHE A 82 10.31 8.13 -7.57
C PHE A 82 10.09 9.43 -8.33
N PHE A 83 11.08 10.34 -8.35
CA PHE A 83 10.91 11.64 -8.99
C PHE A 83 10.84 11.54 -10.52
N ASN A 84 11.50 10.56 -11.14
CA ASN A 84 11.34 10.25 -12.56
C ASN A 84 9.91 9.80 -12.91
N LEU A 85 9.25 9.04 -12.03
CA LEU A 85 7.82 8.70 -12.20
C LEU A 85 6.92 9.91 -11.95
N ALA A 86 7.22 10.70 -10.92
CA ALA A 86 6.46 11.90 -10.56
C ALA A 86 6.46 12.93 -11.70
N GLU A 87 7.61 13.14 -12.34
CA GLU A 87 7.74 14.03 -13.49
C GLU A 87 6.89 13.55 -14.67
N ARG A 88 6.98 12.27 -15.04
CA ARG A 88 6.12 11.66 -16.07
C ARG A 88 4.64 11.80 -15.75
N ALA A 89 4.26 11.67 -14.48
CA ALA A 89 2.90 11.87 -14.03
C ALA A 89 2.48 13.34 -14.20
N LEU A 90 3.31 14.29 -13.76
CA LEU A 90 3.05 15.73 -13.90
C LEU A 90 2.98 16.19 -15.36
N ALA A 91 3.73 15.58 -16.27
CA ALA A 91 3.64 15.88 -17.70
C ALA A 91 2.23 15.68 -18.27
N ARG A 92 1.42 14.79 -17.66
CA ARG A 92 0.02 14.53 -18.03
C ARG A 92 -0.98 15.47 -17.37
N ALA A 93 -0.54 16.32 -16.44
CA ALA A 93 -1.39 17.22 -15.66
C ALA A 93 -1.06 18.68 -15.97
N PRO A 94 -1.95 19.42 -16.69
CA PRO A 94 -1.69 20.79 -17.09
C PRO A 94 -1.37 21.72 -15.91
N LEU A 95 -0.55 22.74 -16.18
CA LEU A 95 -0.17 23.76 -15.21
C LEU A 95 -1.40 24.46 -14.62
N GLY A 96 -1.33 24.84 -13.35
CA GLY A 96 -2.41 25.53 -12.64
C GLY A 96 -3.61 24.67 -12.21
N THR A 97 -3.78 23.46 -12.77
CA THR A 97 -4.96 22.62 -12.47
C THR A 97 -4.99 22.10 -11.04
N ARG A 98 -6.21 21.90 -10.51
CA ARG A 98 -6.42 21.25 -9.19
C ARG A 98 -5.80 19.85 -9.13
N LEU A 99 -5.84 19.11 -10.24
CA LEU A 99 -5.19 17.81 -10.35
C LEU A 99 -3.68 17.93 -10.11
N ARG A 100 -3.00 18.82 -10.84
CA ARG A 100 -1.56 19.05 -10.68
C ARG A 100 -1.20 19.47 -9.25
N LYS A 101 -1.98 20.38 -8.65
CA LYS A 101 -1.79 20.78 -7.24
C LYS A 101 -1.91 19.60 -6.28
N SER A 102 -2.90 18.73 -6.48
CA SER A 102 -3.10 17.51 -5.67
C SER A 102 -1.97 16.49 -5.84
N MET A 103 -1.46 16.32 -7.06
CA MET A 103 -0.31 15.45 -7.35
C MET A 103 0.95 15.97 -6.64
N LEU A 104 1.29 17.24 -6.82
CA LEU A 104 2.44 17.88 -6.16
C LEU A 104 2.38 17.72 -4.64
N ARG A 105 1.20 17.94 -4.05
CA ARG A 105 0.98 17.74 -2.62
C ARG A 105 1.30 16.30 -2.20
N ARG A 106 0.75 15.29 -2.88
CA ARG A 106 1.00 13.88 -2.55
C ARG A 106 2.47 13.48 -2.75
N PHE A 107 3.11 14.00 -3.79
CA PHE A 107 4.50 13.68 -4.08
C PHE A 107 5.42 14.26 -3.00
N ASN A 108 5.22 15.54 -2.64
CA ASN A 108 6.10 16.27 -1.74
C ASN A 108 5.81 16.00 -0.25
N GLU A 109 4.54 15.91 0.15
CA GLU A 109 4.17 15.75 1.57
C GLU A 109 4.13 14.29 2.01
N ASN A 110 3.74 13.39 1.11
CA ASN A 110 3.52 11.98 1.46
C ASN A 110 4.57 11.05 0.87
N GLY A 111 5.30 11.47 -0.17
CA GLY A 111 6.17 10.57 -0.93
C GLY A 111 5.38 9.47 -1.64
N GLN A 112 4.21 9.79 -2.20
CA GLN A 112 3.30 8.82 -2.81
C GLN A 112 2.83 9.22 -4.20
N ILE A 113 2.99 8.33 -5.17
CA ILE A 113 2.32 8.37 -6.48
C ILE A 113 1.17 7.37 -6.43
N ALA A 114 -0.07 7.82 -6.52
CA ALA A 114 -1.20 6.89 -6.50
C ALA A 114 -1.36 6.22 -7.87
N SER A 115 -2.06 5.08 -7.87
CA SER A 115 -2.46 4.36 -9.07
C SER A 115 -2.97 5.28 -10.19
N PHE A 116 -3.83 6.28 -9.86
CA PHE A 116 -4.38 7.21 -10.86
C PHE A 116 -3.30 8.01 -11.59
N ASP A 117 -2.27 8.43 -10.87
CA ASP A 117 -1.19 9.26 -11.40
C ASP A 117 -0.27 8.51 -12.37
N LEU A 118 -0.32 7.18 -12.37
CA LEU A 118 0.44 6.31 -13.26
C LEU A 118 -0.15 6.24 -14.68
N GLY A 119 -1.37 6.75 -14.88
CA GLY A 119 -2.01 6.91 -16.20
C GLY A 119 -3.02 5.81 -16.56
N SER A 120 -3.74 6.02 -17.66
CA SER A 120 -4.82 5.14 -18.13
C SER A 120 -4.37 3.72 -18.43
N ASP A 121 -3.19 3.55 -19.03
CA ASP A 121 -2.68 2.24 -19.44
C ASP A 121 -2.32 1.39 -18.22
N PHE A 122 -1.72 2.02 -17.21
CA PHE A 122 -1.50 1.38 -15.91
C PHE A 122 -2.83 0.96 -15.28
N GLN A 123 -3.84 1.84 -15.31
CA GLN A 123 -5.16 1.53 -14.75
C GLN A 123 -5.83 0.35 -15.46
N LYS A 124 -5.69 0.27 -16.78
CA LYS A 124 -6.21 -0.85 -17.58
C LYS A 124 -5.51 -2.16 -17.21
N LEU A 125 -4.18 -2.18 -17.23
CA LEU A 125 -3.39 -3.36 -16.84
C LEU A 125 -3.68 -3.81 -15.41
N ARG A 126 -3.79 -2.86 -14.47
CA ARG A 126 -4.12 -3.15 -13.07
C ARG A 126 -5.50 -3.80 -12.94
N ARG A 127 -6.50 -3.31 -13.67
CA ARG A 127 -7.84 -3.92 -13.68
C ARG A 127 -7.79 -5.36 -14.18
N GLU A 128 -7.15 -5.57 -15.32
CA GLU A 128 -7.04 -6.88 -15.97
C GLU A 128 -6.28 -7.91 -15.11
N LEU A 129 -5.13 -7.51 -14.56
CA LEU A 129 -4.25 -8.42 -13.83
C LEU A 129 -4.65 -8.60 -12.36
N LEU A 130 -5.11 -7.54 -11.70
CA LEU A 130 -5.35 -7.53 -10.25
C LEU A 130 -6.83 -7.48 -9.91
N ASP A 131 -7.55 -6.44 -10.34
CA ASP A 131 -8.92 -6.20 -9.85
C ASP A 131 -9.87 -7.36 -10.23
N SER A 132 -9.79 -7.86 -11.48
CA SER A 132 -10.58 -9.01 -11.94
C SER A 132 -10.20 -10.34 -11.28
N ASN A 133 -9.07 -10.41 -10.58
CA ASN A 133 -8.53 -11.62 -9.98
C ASN A 133 -8.45 -11.54 -8.44
N SER A 134 -8.97 -10.47 -7.85
CA SER A 134 -8.92 -10.23 -6.42
C SER A 134 -10.32 -10.37 -5.81
N PRO A 135 -10.48 -11.10 -4.69
CA PRO A 135 -11.75 -11.18 -3.98
C PRO A 135 -12.15 -9.84 -3.31
N VAL A 136 -11.24 -8.86 -3.32
CA VAL A 136 -11.37 -7.59 -2.62
C VAL A 136 -10.86 -6.45 -3.51
N LYS A 137 -11.32 -5.23 -3.24
CA LYS A 137 -10.84 -4.04 -3.95
C LYS A 137 -9.34 -3.85 -3.73
N VAL A 138 -8.63 -3.46 -4.79
CA VAL A 138 -7.19 -3.25 -4.78
C VAL A 138 -6.89 -1.75 -4.71
N GLN A 139 -5.90 -1.36 -3.93
CA GLN A 139 -5.25 -0.07 -4.04
C GLN A 139 -3.77 -0.28 -4.36
N PHE A 140 -3.24 0.54 -5.27
CA PHE A 140 -1.82 0.49 -5.65
C PHE A 140 -1.22 1.89 -5.52
N SER A 141 -0.01 1.97 -4.99
CA SER A 141 0.78 3.19 -5.03
C SER A 141 2.27 2.90 -5.18
N VAL A 142 3.00 3.88 -5.70
CA VAL A 142 4.47 3.90 -5.64
C VAL A 142 4.85 4.80 -4.48
N LEU A 143 5.70 4.31 -3.58
CA LEU A 143 6.14 5.03 -2.39
C LEU A 143 7.63 5.34 -2.48
N LEU A 144 8.00 6.55 -2.05
CA LEU A 144 9.38 6.92 -1.80
C LEU A 144 9.90 6.16 -0.58
N LYS A 145 11.01 5.43 -0.72
CA LYS A 145 11.67 4.74 0.39
C LYS A 145 12.02 5.73 1.51
N GLY A 146 11.66 5.38 2.75
CA GLY A 146 11.81 6.25 3.93
C GLY A 146 10.89 7.48 3.94
N GLY A 147 9.96 7.58 2.99
CA GLY A 147 8.95 8.63 2.95
C GLY A 147 7.88 8.45 4.03
N LYS A 148 7.04 9.47 4.20
CA LYS A 148 6.01 9.51 5.26
C LYS A 148 5.10 8.29 5.26
N LEU A 149 4.78 7.71 4.11
CA LEU A 149 3.90 6.54 4.00
C LEU A 149 4.65 5.20 3.90
N ASP A 150 5.98 5.21 3.83
CA ASP A 150 6.81 3.99 3.90
C ASP A 150 7.09 3.63 5.36
N ASN A 151 6.02 3.36 6.11
CA ASN A 151 6.10 3.01 7.52
C ASN A 151 5.14 1.86 7.87
N GLY A 152 5.44 1.19 8.99
CA GLY A 152 4.60 0.15 9.56
C GLY A 152 4.89 -1.26 9.04
N PRO A 153 4.15 -2.26 9.55
CA PRO A 153 4.30 -3.64 9.12
C PRO A 153 3.94 -3.78 7.65
N SER A 154 4.73 -4.58 6.94
CA SER A 154 4.52 -4.89 5.53
C SER A 154 4.76 -6.38 5.29
N LEU A 155 4.10 -6.93 4.27
CA LEU A 155 4.35 -8.27 3.77
C LEU A 155 5.06 -8.15 2.41
N PRO A 156 6.34 -8.52 2.30
CA PRO A 156 7.04 -8.54 1.02
C PRO A 156 6.41 -9.52 0.03
N ILE A 157 6.27 -9.08 -1.22
CA ILE A 157 5.91 -9.95 -2.35
C ILE A 157 7.20 -10.46 -2.98
N GLN A 158 7.56 -11.70 -2.66
CA GLN A 158 8.65 -12.45 -3.31
C GLN A 158 8.20 -12.99 -4.66
#